data_AF-A0A9Q1LCH8-F1
#
_entry.id   AF-A0A9Q1LCH8-F1
#
_cell.length_a   1.000
_cell.length_b   1.000
_cell.length_c   1.000
_cell.angle_alpha   90.00
_cell.angle_beta   90.00
_cell.angle_gamma   90.00
#
_symmetry.space_group_name_H-M   'P 1'
#
loop_
_entity.id
_entity.type
_entity.pdbx_description
1 polymer ?
#
loop_
_entity_poly.entity_id
_entity_poly.type
_entity_poly.pdbx_seq_one_letter_code
_entity_poly.pdbx_strand_id
1 'polypeptide(L)'
;MGASLSNTAENGSTTGGTGLGDMPESCVALVFMYLTPPEICNLARLNRAFRGAAFSDAVWESKLPSNYHHMLNLLPHWRYEGLSKKSIFALLSRPVSFDNDNKEVWLDRVSGRICMSISSKAMSITSSEDRRHWNWFPTDESSFLQVPGCGVLPTSLVV
;
A
#
# COMPACT_ATOMS: atom_id res chain seq x y z
N MET A 1 52.57 32.58 4.58
CA MET A 1 51.18 32.10 4.78
C MET A 1 51.08 30.79 3.99
N GLY A 2 51.30 29.60 4.57
CA GLY A 2 50.57 28.97 5.68
C GLY A 2 49.17 28.59 5.17
N ALA A 3 48.75 27.33 5.02
CA ALA A 3 49.07 26.14 5.80
C ALA A 3 48.97 24.82 4.99
N SER A 4 49.80 23.86 5.39
CA SER A 4 49.62 22.42 5.19
C SER A 4 48.29 21.96 5.77
N LEU A 5 47.65 20.98 5.12
CA LEU A 5 46.76 20.05 5.79
C LEU A 5 47.22 18.63 5.47
N SER A 6 47.38 17.88 6.56
CA SER A 6 48.21 16.71 6.69
C SER A 6 47.56 15.45 6.14
N ASN A 7 48.38 14.59 5.54
CA ASN A 7 48.13 13.15 5.51
C ASN A 7 48.09 12.62 6.94
N THR A 8 46.91 12.25 7.43
CA THR A 8 46.78 11.35 8.58
C THR A 8 46.55 9.94 8.06
N ALA A 9 47.66 9.23 7.88
CA ALA A 9 47.67 7.78 7.99
C ALA A 9 47.54 7.44 9.47
N GLU A 10 46.32 7.13 9.92
CA GLU A 10 46.11 6.43 11.19
C GLU A 10 45.80 4.96 10.88
N ASN A 11 46.87 4.17 10.86
CA ASN A 11 46.78 2.75 11.18
C ASN A 11 46.55 2.65 12.69
N GLY A 12 45.32 2.28 13.09
CA GLY A 12 44.98 2.02 14.49
C GLY A 12 43.74 1.13 14.57
N SER A 13 43.93 -0.16 14.85
CA SER A 13 42.86 -1.13 15.04
C SER A 13 41.93 -0.72 16.20
N THR A 14 40.63 -0.53 15.93
CA THR A 14 39.57 -0.82 16.91
C THR A 14 38.28 -1.22 16.19
N THR A 15 37.80 -2.42 16.53
CA THR A 15 36.48 -3.01 16.23
C THR A 15 36.17 -3.37 14.76
N GLY A 16 36.54 -4.60 14.37
CA GLY A 16 35.83 -5.35 13.34
C GLY A 16 34.43 -5.73 13.80
N GLY A 17 33.58 -4.72 14.05
CA GLY A 17 32.18 -4.93 14.36
C GLY A 17 31.43 -5.15 13.05
N THR A 18 30.88 -6.35 12.87
CA THR A 18 29.91 -6.60 11.80
C THR A 18 28.74 -5.63 11.96
N GLY A 19 28.58 -4.73 10.98
CA GLY A 19 27.50 -3.77 10.96
C GLY A 19 26.21 -4.41 10.47
N LEU A 20 25.07 -3.75 10.69
CA LEU A 20 23.79 -4.19 10.11
C LEU A 20 23.80 -4.27 8.57
N GLY A 21 24.76 -3.60 7.93
CA GLY A 21 24.98 -3.65 6.48
C GLY A 21 25.70 -4.90 5.98
N ASP A 22 26.32 -5.69 6.87
CA ASP A 22 27.03 -6.92 6.53
C ASP A 22 26.13 -8.17 6.58
N MET A 23 24.86 -8.01 7.00
CA MET A 23 23.90 -9.09 7.05
C MET A 23 23.41 -9.45 5.64
N PRO A 24 23.40 -10.74 5.25
CA PRO A 24 22.91 -11.15 3.95
C PRO A 24 21.43 -10.81 3.78
N GLU A 25 21.04 -10.43 2.56
CA GLU A 25 19.68 -9.99 2.24
C GLU A 25 18.63 -11.08 2.54
N SER A 26 19.01 -12.35 2.43
CA SER A 26 18.15 -13.49 2.77
C SER A 26 17.73 -13.50 4.25
N CYS A 27 18.65 -13.18 5.16
CA CYS A 27 18.35 -13.08 6.59
C CYS A 27 17.43 -11.88 6.88
N VAL A 28 17.67 -10.74 6.23
CA VAL A 28 16.81 -9.55 6.38
C VAL A 28 15.40 -9.83 5.86
N ALA A 29 15.28 -10.53 4.73
CA ALA A 29 13.99 -10.86 4.11
C ALA A 29 13.11 -11.68 5.05
N LEU A 30 13.68 -12.62 5.81
CA LEU A 30 12.95 -13.40 6.82
C LEU A 30 12.37 -12.51 7.92
N VAL A 31 13.10 -11.47 8.36
CA VAL A 31 12.59 -10.50 9.34
C VAL A 31 11.46 -9.67 8.73
N PHE A 32 11.62 -9.22 7.49
CA PHE A 32 10.62 -8.40 6.80
C PHE A 32 9.28 -9.12 6.59
N MET A 33 9.27 -10.45 6.49
CA MET A 33 8.04 -11.23 6.47
C MET A 33 7.14 -11.02 7.69
N TYR A 34 7.68 -10.54 8.82
CA TYR A 34 6.91 -10.25 10.05
C TYR A 34 6.60 -8.75 10.25
N LEU A 35 7.10 -7.86 9.38
CA LEU A 35 6.91 -6.41 9.50
C LEU A 35 5.78 -5.89 8.61
N THR A 36 5.22 -4.73 8.95
CA THR A 36 4.24 -4.05 8.09
C THR A 36 4.92 -3.42 6.86
N PRO A 37 4.23 -3.27 5.72
CA PRO A 37 4.79 -2.64 4.52
C PRO A 37 5.43 -1.25 4.74
N PRO A 38 4.87 -0.35 5.59
CA PRO A 38 5.50 0.93 5.91
C PRO A 38 6.82 0.76 6.67
N GLU A 39 6.90 -0.18 7.62
CA GLU A 39 8.14 -0.49 8.35
C GLU A 39 9.23 -1.00 7.40
N ILE A 40 8.87 -1.90 6.48
CA ILE A 40 9.79 -2.39 5.44
C ILE A 40 10.33 -1.22 4.61
N CYS A 41 9.46 -0.31 4.17
CA CYS A 41 9.86 0.88 3.40
C CYS A 41 10.78 1.81 4.19
N ASN A 42 10.55 1.96 5.49
CA ASN A 42 11.39 2.78 6.37
C ASN A 42 12.76 2.13 6.58
N LEU A 43 12.81 0.82 6.85
CA LEU A 43 14.05 0.07 7.04
C LEU A 43 14.89 0.00 5.77
N ALA A 44 14.25 -0.06 4.59
CA ALA A 44 14.92 -0.04 3.29
C ALA A 44 15.81 1.19 3.06
N ARG A 45 15.61 2.27 3.82
CA ARG A 45 16.38 3.52 3.72
C ARG A 45 17.64 3.51 4.57
N LEU A 46 17.78 2.56 5.49
CA LEU A 46 18.85 2.56 6.49
C LEU A 46 20.17 1.98 5.97
N ASN A 47 20.12 0.92 5.16
CA ASN A 47 21.33 0.31 4.59
C ASN A 47 21.06 -0.41 3.26
N ARG A 48 22.13 -0.83 2.58
CA ARG A 48 22.06 -1.50 1.27
C ARG A 48 21.42 -2.90 1.34
N ALA A 49 21.75 -3.70 2.36
CA ALA A 49 21.20 -5.05 2.53
C ALA A 49 19.68 -5.01 2.75
N PHE A 50 19.20 -4.08 3.57
CA PHE A 50 17.80 -3.84 3.87
C PHE A 50 17.08 -3.32 2.64
N ARG A 51 17.74 -2.44 1.87
CA ARG A 51 17.22 -2.02 0.58
C ARG A 51 17.03 -3.21 -0.35
N GLY A 52 18.06 -4.04 -0.52
CA GLY A 52 18.00 -5.25 -1.36
C GLY A 52 16.87 -6.19 -0.94
N ALA A 53 16.79 -6.51 0.35
CA ALA A 53 15.75 -7.36 0.91
C ALA A 53 14.34 -6.76 0.74
N ALA A 54 14.18 -5.44 0.87
CA ALA A 54 12.89 -4.76 0.67
C ALA A 54 12.42 -4.74 -0.79
N PHE A 55 13.27 -5.08 -1.76
CA PHE A 55 12.89 -5.27 -3.16
C PHE A 55 12.65 -6.73 -3.52
N SER A 56 12.88 -7.67 -2.61
CA SER A 56 12.65 -9.10 -2.84
C SER A 56 11.15 -9.42 -2.99
N ASP A 57 10.79 -10.12 -4.07
CA ASP A 57 9.42 -10.54 -4.31
C ASP A 57 8.90 -11.50 -3.23
N ALA A 58 9.77 -12.31 -2.62
CA ALA A 58 9.38 -13.24 -1.55
C ALA A 58 8.81 -12.50 -0.32
N VAL A 59 9.35 -11.30 -0.02
CA VAL A 59 8.83 -10.46 1.08
C VAL A 59 7.43 -9.97 0.73
N TRP A 60 7.24 -9.42 -0.47
CA TRP A 60 5.95 -8.84 -0.89
C TRP A 60 4.89 -9.90 -1.18
N GLU A 61 5.28 -11.11 -1.57
CA GLU A 61 4.38 -12.27 -1.63
C GLU A 61 3.73 -12.56 -0.29
N SER A 62 4.48 -12.49 0.81
CA SER A 62 3.92 -12.69 2.16
C SER A 62 2.96 -11.57 2.59
N LYS A 63 3.02 -10.40 1.95
CA LYS A 63 2.17 -9.23 2.25
C LYS A 63 0.95 -9.12 1.36
N LEU A 64 0.94 -9.83 0.23
CA LEU A 64 -0.19 -9.88 -0.66
C LEU A 64 -1.18 -10.94 -0.17
N PRO A 65 -2.49 -10.65 -0.16
CA PRO A 65 -3.49 -11.65 0.16
C PRO A 65 -3.58 -12.66 -0.98
N SER A 66 -3.85 -13.94 -0.69
CA SER A 66 -3.85 -15.02 -1.70
C SER A 66 -4.80 -14.80 -2.87
N ASN A 67 -5.86 -14.02 -2.66
CA ASN A 67 -6.89 -13.68 -3.65
C ASN A 67 -6.60 -12.38 -4.43
N TYR A 68 -5.40 -11.80 -4.33
CA TYR A 68 -5.04 -10.55 -5.04
C TYR A 68 -5.20 -10.64 -6.57
N HIS A 69 -5.10 -11.84 -7.16
CA HIS A 69 -5.33 -12.05 -8.60
C HIS A 69 -6.75 -11.64 -9.04
N HIS A 70 -7.75 -11.80 -8.18
CA HIS A 70 -9.11 -11.35 -8.49
C HIS A 70 -9.18 -9.82 -8.60
N MET A 71 -8.41 -9.10 -7.79
CA MET A 71 -8.32 -7.64 -7.90
C MET A 71 -7.58 -7.22 -9.17
N LEU A 72 -6.54 -7.97 -9.58
CA LEU A 72 -5.84 -7.71 -10.83
C LEU A 72 -6.74 -7.89 -12.06
N ASN A 73 -7.68 -8.83 -12.03
CA ASN A 73 -8.63 -9.03 -13.11
C ASN A 73 -9.62 -7.85 -13.30
N LEU A 74 -9.75 -6.97 -12.33
CA LEU A 74 -10.52 -5.72 -12.46
C LEU A 74 -9.75 -4.66 -13.27
N LEU A 75 -8.44 -4.82 -13.42
CA LEU A 75 -7.56 -3.89 -14.11
C LEU A 75 -7.20 -4.43 -15.51
N PRO A 76 -6.97 -3.54 -16.49
CA PRO A 76 -6.42 -3.94 -17.78
C PRO A 76 -5.05 -4.62 -17.65
N HIS A 77 -4.79 -5.68 -18.42
CA HIS A 77 -3.58 -6.51 -18.32
C HIS A 77 -2.27 -5.72 -18.35
N TRP A 78 -2.16 -4.75 -19.27
CA TRP A 78 -0.98 -3.91 -19.46
C TRP A 78 -0.59 -3.08 -18.23
N ARG A 79 -1.49 -2.91 -17.24
CA ARG A 79 -1.23 -2.16 -16.01
C ARG A 79 -0.34 -2.91 -15.03
N TYR A 80 -0.31 -4.24 -15.09
CA TYR A 80 0.42 -5.08 -14.15
C TYR A 80 1.38 -6.07 -14.82
N GLU A 81 1.39 -6.11 -16.15
CA GLU A 81 2.34 -6.91 -16.92
C GLU A 81 3.78 -6.49 -16.61
N GLY A 82 4.62 -7.47 -16.26
CA GLY A 82 6.04 -7.24 -15.92
C GLY A 82 6.31 -6.52 -14.59
N LEU A 83 5.29 -6.26 -13.76
CA LEU A 83 5.49 -5.65 -12.44
C LEU A 83 5.99 -6.65 -11.40
N SER A 84 6.89 -6.19 -10.53
CA SER A 84 7.29 -6.92 -9.33
C SER A 84 6.14 -7.00 -8.32
N LYS A 85 6.20 -7.93 -7.36
CA LYS A 85 5.15 -8.08 -6.33
C LYS A 85 5.01 -6.83 -5.46
N LYS A 86 6.12 -6.12 -5.22
CA LYS A 86 6.11 -4.80 -4.59
C LYS A 86 5.27 -3.79 -5.37
N SER A 87 5.49 -3.73 -6.68
CA SER A 87 4.76 -2.80 -7.55
C SER A 87 3.29 -3.18 -7.68
N ILE A 88 2.97 -4.49 -7.69
CA ILE A 88 1.59 -4.99 -7.61
C ILE A 88 0.94 -4.55 -6.30
N PHE A 89 1.62 -4.72 -5.15
CA PHE A 89 1.10 -4.26 -3.86
C PHE A 89 0.82 -2.75 -3.89
N ALA A 90 1.75 -1.95 -4.41
CA ALA A 90 1.59 -0.50 -4.52
C ALA A 90 0.45 -0.10 -5.47
N LEU A 91 0.26 -0.85 -6.56
CA LEU A 91 -0.84 -0.65 -7.52
C LEU A 91 -2.19 -0.94 -6.85
N LEU A 92 -2.31 -2.08 -6.17
CA LEU A 92 -3.53 -2.50 -5.48
C LEU A 92 -3.81 -1.69 -4.20
N SER A 93 -2.81 -1.00 -3.64
CA SER A 93 -2.99 -0.04 -2.53
C SER A 93 -3.66 1.28 -2.96
N ARG A 94 -4.05 1.40 -4.23
CA ARG A 94 -4.84 2.51 -4.76
C ARG A 94 -6.27 2.00 -5.00
N PRO A 95 -7.31 2.80 -4.70
CA PRO A 95 -8.69 2.45 -5.04
C PRO A 95 -8.83 2.07 -6.51
N VAL A 96 -9.39 0.88 -6.74
CA VAL A 96 -9.79 0.38 -8.06
C VAL A 96 -11.31 0.39 -8.09
N SER A 97 -11.89 1.25 -8.93
CA SER A 97 -13.33 1.31 -9.12
C SER A 97 -13.80 0.20 -10.07
N PHE A 98 -14.98 -0.35 -9.80
CA PHE A 98 -15.67 -1.31 -10.64
C PHE A 98 -17.19 -1.16 -10.45
N ASP A 99 -17.99 -1.89 -11.23
CA ASP A 99 -19.46 -1.84 -11.17
C ASP A 99 -20.02 -0.42 -11.40
N ASN A 100 -19.63 0.18 -12.53
CA ASN A 100 -19.99 1.55 -12.94
C ASN A 100 -19.64 2.61 -11.87
N ASP A 101 -18.42 2.51 -11.31
CA ASP A 101 -17.90 3.41 -10.26
C ASP A 101 -18.73 3.46 -8.97
N ASN A 102 -19.59 2.47 -8.73
CA ASN A 102 -20.34 2.36 -7.49
C ASN A 102 -19.63 1.54 -6.42
N LYS A 103 -18.56 0.82 -6.77
CA LYS A 103 -17.77 0.01 -5.85
C LYS A 103 -16.30 0.31 -6.06
N GLU A 104 -15.55 0.40 -4.97
CA GLU A 104 -14.10 0.57 -4.99
C GLU A 104 -13.46 -0.50 -4.11
N VAL A 105 -12.32 -1.03 -4.53
CA VAL A 105 -11.55 -2.00 -3.76
C VAL A 105 -10.07 -1.61 -3.73
N TRP A 106 -9.40 -1.79 -2.60
CA TRP A 106 -7.96 -1.53 -2.45
C TRP A 106 -7.35 -2.41 -1.35
N LEU A 107 -6.02 -2.44 -1.29
CA LEU A 107 -5.28 -3.00 -0.18
C LEU A 107 -4.99 -1.94 0.88
N ASP A 108 -5.25 -2.26 2.14
CA ASP A 108 -4.75 -1.47 3.26
C ASP A 108 -3.22 -1.53 3.30
N ARG A 109 -2.59 -0.36 3.36
CA ARG A 109 -1.14 -0.20 3.26
C ARG A 109 -0.40 -0.76 4.47
N VAL A 110 -1.08 -0.87 5.61
CA VAL A 110 -0.47 -1.33 6.87
C VAL A 110 -0.69 -2.84 7.05
N SER A 111 -1.94 -3.29 6.95
CA SER A 111 -2.31 -4.69 7.20
C SER A 111 -2.19 -5.60 5.97
N GLY A 112 -2.12 -5.05 4.76
CA GLY A 112 -2.15 -5.82 3.51
C GLY A 112 -3.49 -6.51 3.25
N ARG A 113 -4.53 -6.19 4.03
CA ARG A 113 -5.87 -6.74 3.86
C ARG A 113 -6.61 -6.01 2.75
N ILE A 114 -7.62 -6.68 2.20
CA ILE A 114 -8.52 -6.10 1.22
C ILE A 114 -9.54 -5.22 1.95
N CYS A 115 -9.73 -4.01 1.46
CA CYS A 115 -10.75 -3.07 1.88
C CYS A 115 -11.67 -2.78 0.69
N MET A 116 -12.95 -2.55 0.98
CA MET A 116 -13.93 -2.24 -0.05
C MET A 116 -14.84 -1.08 0.38
N SER A 117 -15.20 -0.23 -0.57
CA SER A 117 -16.21 0.82 -0.39
C SER A 117 -17.36 0.56 -1.35
N ILE A 118 -18.59 0.65 -0.86
CA ILE A 118 -19.79 0.48 -1.67
C ILE A 118 -20.60 1.77 -1.58
N SER A 119 -20.87 2.36 -2.74
CA SER A 119 -21.79 3.47 -2.88
C SER A 119 -23.20 3.02 -2.53
N SER A 120 -23.90 3.88 -1.80
CA SER A 120 -25.34 3.76 -1.52
C SER A 120 -26.22 3.48 -2.76
N LYS A 121 -25.81 3.89 -3.96
CA LYS A 121 -26.52 3.58 -5.22
C LYS A 121 -26.49 2.10 -5.58
N ALA A 122 -25.37 1.43 -5.28
CA ALA A 122 -25.23 0.00 -5.47
C ALA A 122 -25.80 -0.83 -4.32
N MET A 123 -26.15 -0.19 -3.19
CA MET A 123 -26.87 -0.86 -2.12
C MET A 123 -28.35 -0.87 -2.46
N SER A 124 -28.95 -2.05 -2.66
CA SER A 124 -30.40 -2.18 -2.83
C SER A 124 -31.10 -1.99 -1.49
N ILE A 125 -31.07 -0.76 -0.96
CA ILE A 125 -31.90 -0.38 0.17
C ILE A 125 -33.32 -0.36 -0.36
N THR A 126 -34.20 -1.16 0.21
CA THR A 126 -35.56 -1.48 -0.26
C THR A 126 -36.52 -0.27 -0.35
N SER A 127 -36.00 0.96 -0.21
CA SER A 127 -36.69 2.25 -0.24
C SER A 127 -35.93 3.35 -1.01
N SER A 128 -34.83 3.06 -1.73
CA SER A 128 -34.00 4.09 -2.40
C SER A 128 -34.63 4.68 -3.67
N GLU A 129 -35.63 4.02 -4.26
CA GLU A 129 -36.36 4.53 -5.43
C GLU A 129 -37.51 5.49 -5.08
N ASP A 130 -37.92 5.55 -3.80
CA ASP A 130 -38.97 6.47 -3.37
C ASP A 130 -38.40 7.89 -3.17
N ARG A 131 -38.52 8.71 -4.23
CA ARG A 131 -38.11 10.13 -4.26
C ARG A 131 -38.74 11.00 -3.17
N ARG A 132 -39.71 10.49 -2.41
CA ARG A 132 -40.32 11.20 -1.29
C ARG A 132 -39.40 11.28 -0.06
N HIS A 133 -38.37 10.44 0.02
CA HIS A 133 -37.55 10.28 1.22
C HIS A 133 -36.04 10.51 1.00
N TRP A 134 -35.56 10.54 -0.25
CA TRP A 134 -34.13 10.58 -0.57
C TRP A 134 -33.82 11.63 -1.64
N ASN A 135 -33.01 12.63 -1.29
CA ASN A 135 -32.43 13.59 -2.24
C ASN A 135 -30.95 13.26 -2.46
N TRP A 136 -30.51 13.24 -3.71
CA TRP A 136 -29.11 13.00 -4.07
C TRP A 136 -28.36 14.34 -4.12
N PHE A 137 -27.28 14.46 -3.37
CA PHE A 137 -26.44 15.66 -3.34
C PHE A 137 -25.01 15.33 -3.80
N PRO A 138 -24.41 16.15 -4.67
CA PRO A 138 -22.97 16.12 -4.89
C PRO A 138 -22.27 16.58 -3.61
N THR A 139 -21.31 15.81 -3.10
CA THR A 139 -20.57 16.14 -1.87
C THR A 139 -19.08 15.93 -2.11
N ASP A 140 -18.25 16.93 -1.77
CA ASP A 140 -16.79 16.86 -1.88
C ASP A 140 -16.14 15.98 -0.78
N GLU A 141 -16.91 15.51 0.19
CA GLU A 141 -16.44 14.67 1.31
C GLU A 141 -16.43 13.17 0.96
N SER A 142 -16.91 12.78 -0.22
CA SER A 142 -17.01 11.40 -0.67
C SER A 142 -16.17 11.17 -1.92
N SER A 143 -15.52 10.01 -2.03
CA SER A 143 -14.88 9.59 -3.29
C SER A 143 -15.91 9.38 -4.42
N PHE A 144 -17.21 9.29 -4.09
CA PHE A 144 -18.31 9.16 -5.04
C PHE A 144 -18.97 10.49 -5.36
N LEU A 145 -19.23 10.73 -6.65
CA LEU A 145 -19.80 11.97 -7.21
C LEU A 145 -21.18 12.36 -6.66
N GLN A 146 -21.95 11.44 -6.09
CA GLN A 146 -23.29 11.71 -5.53
C GLN A 146 -23.57 10.84 -4.31
N VAL A 147 -24.13 11.44 -3.27
CA VAL A 147 -24.45 10.79 -2.01
C VAL A 147 -25.91 11.07 -1.62
N PRO A 148 -26.65 10.11 -1.03
CA PRO A 148 -28.01 10.34 -0.56
C PRO A 148 -27.97 11.15 0.74
N GLY A 149 -28.65 12.29 0.76
CA GLY A 149 -28.90 13.05 1.98
C GLY A 149 -30.26 12.70 2.54
N CYS A 150 -30.29 11.93 3.62
CA CYS A 150 -31.41 11.89 4.55
C CYS A 150 -30.90 12.52 5.85
N GLY A 151 -31.71 13.33 6.54
CA GLY A 151 -31.27 14.20 7.64
C GLY A 151 -30.54 13.54 8.81
N VAL A 152 -30.36 12.22 8.82
CA VAL A 152 -29.44 11.49 9.71
C VAL A 152 -29.04 10.19 9.00
N LEU A 153 -27.76 10.04 8.58
CA LEU A 153 -26.92 8.81 8.55
C LEU A 153 -25.72 8.96 7.57
N PRO A 154 -24.59 8.28 7.84
CA PRO A 154 -23.30 8.62 7.26
C PRO A 154 -23.12 8.11 5.82
N THR A 155 -22.30 8.86 5.10
CA THR A 155 -21.88 8.72 3.72
C THR A 155 -20.94 7.51 3.56
N SER A 156 -21.37 6.53 2.77
CA SER A 156 -20.59 5.34 2.35
C SER A 156 -20.22 4.35 3.48
N LEU A 157 -20.43 3.05 3.22
CA LEU A 157 -20.02 1.98 4.13
C LEU A 157 -18.70 1.40 3.62
N VAL A 158 -17.65 1.55 4.42
CA VAL A 158 -16.35 0.88 4.20
C VAL A 158 -16.40 -0.47 4.91
N VAL A 159 -16.26 -1.55 4.15
CA VAL A 159 -16.17 -2.94 4.63
C VAL A 159 -14.70 -3.36 4.75
#